data_AF-A0A2P5YGT9-F1
#
_entry.id   AF-A0A2P5YGT9-F1
#
_cell.length_a   1.000
_cell.length_b   1.000
_cell.length_c   1.000
_cell.angle_alpha   90.00
_cell.angle_beta   90.00
_cell.angle_gamma   90.00
#
_symmetry.space_group_name_H-M   'P 1'
#
loop_
_entity.id
_entity.type
_entity.pdbx_description
1 polymer ?
#
loop_
_entity_poly.entity_id
_entity_poly.type
_entity_poly.pdbx_seq_one_letter_code
_entity_poly.pdbx_strand_id
1 'polypeptide(L)'
;MGTNNISSLQALLSLIWRLVICNKRFDPNEEITYRVVVGCKRRLSKLPDNCFRNVILGVFVTMKAKELLEQETENTAWTMNRKIATVTEESSKMFFESWTASPKFGKPIAIRFGSGNKFEGKTILFCGVEEGSIDIEVCLFAETMGALAIDEEFMDVLTL
;
A
#
# COMPACT_ATOMS: atom_id res chain seq x y z
N MET A 1 0.37 13.08 14.24
CA MET A 1 0.47 14.27 13.35
C MET A 1 -0.12 13.89 12.01
N GLY A 2 -1.33 14.37 11.70
CA GLY A 2 -1.85 14.32 10.33
C GLY A 2 -1.16 15.42 9.52
N THR A 3 -0.69 15.10 8.33
CA THR A 3 -0.10 16.09 7.42
C THR A 3 -1.22 16.71 6.60
N ASN A 4 -1.28 18.04 6.52
CA ASN A 4 -2.21 18.75 5.63
C ASN A 4 -1.77 18.67 4.14
N ASN A 5 -0.78 17.84 3.84
CA ASN A 5 -0.22 17.66 2.51
C ASN A 5 -0.20 16.17 2.16
N ILE A 6 -0.49 15.86 0.91
CA ILE A 6 -0.25 14.54 0.29
C ILE A 6 1.24 14.38 0.05
N SER A 7 1.82 13.23 0.41
CA SER A 7 3.21 12.92 0.07
C SER A 7 3.33 12.36 -1.35
N SER A 8 4.48 12.50 -1.99
CA SER A 8 4.74 11.90 -3.30
C SER A 8 4.48 10.40 -3.32
N LEU A 9 4.77 9.71 -2.20
CA LEU A 9 4.45 8.29 -2.02
C LEU A 9 2.94 8.03 -2.07
N GLN A 10 2.13 8.85 -1.39
CA GLN A 10 0.66 8.70 -1.40
C GLN A 10 0.08 8.97 -2.80
N ALA A 11 0.59 9.97 -3.51
CA ALA A 11 0.19 10.25 -4.89
C ALA A 11 0.54 9.07 -5.82
N LEU A 12 1.78 8.57 -5.75
CA LEU A 12 2.25 7.47 -6.57
C LEU A 12 1.49 6.16 -6.31
N LEU A 13 1.28 5.79 -5.04
CA LEU A 13 0.53 4.58 -4.69
C LEU A 13 -0.93 4.66 -5.15
N SER A 14 -1.54 5.85 -5.11
CA SER A 14 -2.91 6.06 -5.60
C SER A 14 -3.00 5.87 -7.11
N LEU A 15 -2.01 6.38 -7.85
CA LEU A 15 -1.92 6.23 -9.29
C LEU A 15 -1.72 4.77 -9.70
N ILE A 16 -0.78 4.07 -9.06
CA ILE A 16 -0.56 2.63 -9.27
C ILE A 16 -1.84 1.85 -8.98
N TRP A 17 -2.54 2.16 -7.87
CA TRP A 17 -3.79 1.47 -7.54
C TRP A 17 -4.83 1.67 -8.63
N ARG A 18 -5.05 2.91 -9.09
CA ARG A 18 -6.00 3.21 -10.17
C ARG A 18 -5.66 2.47 -11.46
N LEU A 19 -4.40 2.48 -11.87
CA LEU A 19 -3.93 1.84 -13.12
C LEU A 19 -4.05 0.31 -13.08
N VAL A 20 -3.82 -0.31 -11.92
CA VAL A 20 -4.07 -1.75 -11.74
C VAL A 20 -5.56 -2.07 -11.82
N ILE A 21 -6.41 -1.23 -11.25
CA ILE A 21 -7.86 -1.49 -11.21
C ILE A 21 -8.52 -1.25 -12.57
N CYS A 22 -8.10 -0.23 -13.34
CA CYS A 22 -8.66 0.02 -14.67
C CYS A 22 -8.42 -1.16 -15.63
N ASN A 23 -7.28 -1.83 -15.49
CA ASN A 23 -6.89 -2.97 -16.32
C ASN A 23 -7.51 -4.32 -15.89
N LYS A 24 -8.18 -4.39 -14.74
CA LYS A 24 -8.73 -5.65 -14.18
C LYS A 24 -10.23 -5.87 -14.38
N ARG A 25 -10.95 -4.91 -14.96
CA ARG A 25 -12.41 -5.00 -15.27
C ARG A 25 -13.27 -5.52 -14.09
N PHE A 26 -13.11 -4.92 -12.92
CA PHE A 26 -13.97 -5.18 -11.76
C PHE A 26 -15.42 -4.76 -12.00
N ASP A 27 -16.38 -5.37 -11.27
CA ASP A 27 -17.74 -4.83 -11.24
C ASP A 27 -17.71 -3.41 -10.64
N PRO A 28 -18.42 -2.43 -11.22
CA PRO A 28 -18.39 -1.04 -10.73
C PRO A 28 -18.71 -0.87 -9.24
N ASN A 29 -19.53 -1.76 -8.66
CA ASN A 29 -19.93 -1.72 -7.25
C ASN A 29 -19.08 -2.60 -6.34
N GLU A 30 -18.10 -3.35 -6.89
CA GLU A 30 -17.23 -4.22 -6.11
C GLU A 30 -16.31 -3.40 -5.19
N GLU A 31 -16.21 -3.83 -3.93
CA GLU A 31 -15.28 -3.24 -2.97
C GLU A 31 -13.87 -3.74 -3.23
N ILE A 32 -12.99 -2.81 -3.60
CA ILE A 32 -11.57 -3.04 -3.81
C ILE A 32 -10.80 -2.49 -2.62
N THR A 33 -9.78 -3.21 -2.19
CA THR A 33 -9.00 -2.85 -0.99
C THR A 33 -7.52 -2.76 -1.32
N TYR A 34 -6.92 -1.62 -0.98
CA TYR A 34 -5.48 -1.41 -1.00
C TYR A 34 -4.92 -1.46 0.42
N ARG A 35 -3.87 -2.25 0.64
CA ARG A 35 -3.20 -2.34 1.95
C ARG A 35 -1.91 -1.51 1.92
N VAL A 36 -1.91 -0.38 2.63
CA VAL A 36 -0.70 0.41 2.88
C VAL A 36 -0.01 -0.09 4.14
N VAL A 37 1.30 -0.30 4.07
CA VAL A 37 2.10 -0.68 5.25
C VAL A 37 2.72 0.57 5.86
N VAL A 38 2.44 0.82 7.14
CA VAL A 38 2.91 2.00 7.87
C VAL A 38 3.92 1.59 8.91
N GLY A 39 5.09 2.24 8.90
CA GLY A 39 6.09 2.08 9.96
C GLY A 39 5.64 2.74 11.26
N CYS A 40 5.52 1.96 12.33
CA CYS A 40 5.10 2.45 13.65
C CYS A 40 6.28 2.85 14.54
N LYS A 41 7.54 2.59 14.15
CA LYS A 41 8.71 2.86 15.01
C LYS A 41 8.75 4.30 15.53
N ARG A 42 8.57 5.27 14.64
CA ARG A 42 8.56 6.71 14.98
C ARG A 42 7.27 7.17 15.69
N ARG A 43 6.23 6.33 15.71
CA ARG A 43 4.91 6.65 16.27
C ARG A 43 4.68 6.02 17.65
N LEU A 44 5.66 5.28 18.17
CA LEU A 44 5.62 4.65 19.48
C LEU A 44 6.67 5.32 20.36
N SER A 45 6.26 5.93 21.48
CA SER A 45 7.17 6.64 22.38
C SER A 45 8.09 5.72 23.19
N LYS A 46 7.68 4.45 23.36
CA LYS A 46 8.44 3.43 24.09
C LYS A 46 8.61 2.20 23.20
N LEU A 47 9.79 2.08 22.60
CA LEU A 47 10.25 0.85 21.99
C LEU A 47 11.47 0.37 22.78
N PRO A 48 11.64 -0.95 22.98
CA PRO A 48 12.87 -1.48 23.54
C PRO A 48 14.07 -0.99 22.73
N ASP A 49 15.13 -0.52 23.39
CA ASP A 49 16.34 0.02 22.74
C ASP A 49 17.00 -0.97 21.76
N ASN A 50 16.68 -2.27 21.89
CA ASN A 50 17.15 -3.36 21.05
C ASN A 50 16.15 -3.81 19.96
N CYS A 51 15.11 -3.02 19.66
CA CYS A 51 14.12 -3.37 18.65
C CYS A 51 14.67 -3.18 17.22
N PHE A 52 15.50 -4.12 16.78
CA PHE A 52 16.00 -4.19 15.40
C PHE A 52 14.89 -4.50 14.38
N ARG A 53 13.84 -5.22 14.79
CA ARG A 53 12.75 -5.64 13.89
C ARG A 53 11.92 -4.46 13.40
N ASN A 54 11.45 -4.54 12.16
CA ASN A 54 10.48 -3.60 11.61
C ASN A 54 9.16 -3.69 12.39
N VAL A 55 8.70 -2.55 12.92
CA VAL A 55 7.39 -2.43 13.55
C VAL A 55 6.48 -1.79 12.54
N ILE A 56 5.60 -2.60 11.95
CA ILE A 56 4.73 -2.19 10.85
C ILE A 56 3.27 -2.53 11.16
N LEU A 57 2.37 -1.68 10.70
CA LEU A 57 0.93 -1.88 10.77
C LEU A 57 0.33 -1.75 9.36
N GLY A 58 -0.58 -2.65 9.03
CA GLY A 58 -1.31 -2.60 7.76
C GLY A 58 -2.54 -1.72 7.89
N VAL A 59 -2.63 -0.69 7.07
CA VAL A 59 -3.81 0.16 6.91
C VAL A 59 -4.53 -0.26 5.66
N PHE A 60 -5.83 -0.51 5.77
CA PHE A 60 -6.68 -0.88 4.65
C PHE A 60 -7.46 0.34 4.16
N VAL A 61 -7.34 0.62 2.87
CA VAL A 61 -8.10 1.64 2.16
C VAL A 61 -9.05 0.89 1.25
N THR A 62 -10.35 1.00 1.51
CA THR A 62 -11.41 0.31 0.78
C THR A 62 -12.27 1.34 0.08
N MET A 63 -12.55 1.11 -1.20
CA MET A 63 -13.37 1.95 -2.07
C MET A 63 -14.14 1.06 -3.04
N LYS A 64 -15.20 1.57 -3.68
CA LYS A 64 -15.78 0.88 -4.83
C LYS A 64 -14.91 1.06 -6.08
N ALA A 65 -14.90 0.08 -6.97
CA ALA A 65 -14.16 0.18 -8.23
C ALA A 65 -14.55 1.43 -9.04
N LYS A 66 -15.85 1.73 -9.16
CA LYS A 66 -16.33 2.94 -9.85
C LYS A 66 -15.82 4.22 -9.19
N GLU A 67 -15.89 4.29 -7.86
CA GLU A 67 -15.44 5.47 -7.09
C GLU A 67 -13.95 5.73 -7.34
N LEU A 68 -13.12 4.69 -7.36
CA LEU A 68 -11.69 4.84 -7.61
C LEU A 68 -11.38 5.31 -9.05
N LEU A 69 -12.13 4.82 -10.04
CA LEU A 69 -11.86 5.09 -11.46
C LEU A 69 -12.39 6.44 -11.93
N GLU A 70 -13.53 6.90 -11.40
CA GLU A 70 -14.15 8.17 -11.76
C GLU A 70 -13.58 9.37 -10.99
N GLN A 71 -12.96 9.12 -9.84
CA GLN A 71 -12.42 10.16 -8.99
C GLN A 71 -11.01 10.58 -9.43
N GLU A 72 -10.69 11.87 -9.28
CA GLU A 72 -9.34 12.39 -9.48
C GLU A 72 -8.34 11.71 -8.54
N THR A 73 -7.15 11.39 -9.06
CA THR A 73 -6.09 10.67 -8.33
C THR A 73 -5.69 11.39 -7.02
N GLU A 74 -5.79 12.72 -6.97
CA GLU A 74 -5.54 13.50 -5.75
C GLU A 74 -6.49 13.10 -4.62
N ASN A 75 -7.77 12.88 -4.90
CA ASN A 75 -8.74 12.53 -3.88
C ASN A 75 -8.53 11.11 -3.35
N THR A 76 -8.07 10.18 -4.20
CA THR A 76 -7.62 8.85 -3.76
C THR A 76 -6.42 8.99 -2.80
N ALA A 77 -5.48 9.86 -3.13
CA ALA A 77 -4.32 10.12 -2.28
C ALA A 77 -4.71 10.77 -0.94
N TRP A 78 -5.70 11.66 -0.94
CA TRP A 78 -6.30 12.19 0.28
C TRP A 78 -6.98 11.12 1.12
N THR A 79 -7.67 10.18 0.49
CA THR A 79 -8.31 9.06 1.17
C THR A 79 -7.27 8.16 1.83
N MET A 80 -6.18 7.85 1.12
CA MET A 80 -5.02 7.15 1.71
C MET A 80 -4.41 7.95 2.86
N ASN A 81 -4.19 9.26 2.69
CA ASN A 81 -3.60 10.13 3.70
C ASN A 81 -4.42 10.10 5.00
N ARG A 82 -5.74 10.32 4.90
CA ARG A 82 -6.66 10.29 6.05
C ARG A 82 -6.64 8.94 6.76
N LYS A 83 -6.62 7.83 6.01
CA LYS A 83 -6.53 6.48 6.58
C LYS A 83 -5.17 6.23 7.24
N ILE A 84 -4.06 6.76 6.73
CA ILE A 84 -2.73 6.62 7.35
C ILE A 84 -2.62 7.50 8.62
N ALA A 85 -3.32 8.64 8.64
CA ALA A 85 -3.33 9.57 9.77
C ALA A 85 -4.05 8.99 11.01
N THR A 86 -4.94 8.00 10.84
CA THR A 86 -5.57 7.30 11.98
C THR A 86 -4.60 6.39 12.73
N VAL A 87 -3.44 6.07 12.16
CA VAL A 87 -2.42 5.27 12.84
C VAL A 87 -1.64 6.15 13.81
N THR A 88 -2.14 6.20 15.04
CA THR A 88 -1.53 6.91 16.17
C THR A 88 -0.75 5.95 17.06
N GLU A 89 -0.14 6.48 18.13
CA GLU A 89 0.50 5.66 19.15
C GLU A 89 -0.52 4.73 19.82
N GLU A 90 -1.67 5.28 20.21
CA GLU A 90 -2.75 4.56 20.88
C GLU A 90 -3.30 3.45 20.00
N SER A 91 -3.61 3.75 18.74
CA SER A 91 -4.15 2.73 17.82
C SER A 91 -3.12 1.64 17.53
N SER A 92 -1.83 2.00 17.48
CA SER A 92 -0.74 1.04 17.29
C SER A 92 -0.61 0.11 18.50
N LYS A 93 -0.61 0.65 19.73
CA LYS A 93 -0.57 -0.15 20.96
C LYS A 93 -1.76 -1.08 21.06
N MET A 94 -2.97 -0.56 20.85
CA MET A 94 -4.19 -1.36 20.88
C MET A 94 -4.16 -2.51 19.85
N PHE A 95 -3.66 -2.24 18.64
CA PHE A 95 -3.48 -3.28 17.62
C PHE A 95 -2.49 -4.36 18.05
N PHE A 96 -1.31 -3.97 18.55
CA PHE A 96 -0.29 -4.95 18.97
C PHE A 96 -0.75 -5.75 20.18
N GLU A 97 -1.39 -5.14 21.17
CA GLU A 97 -1.98 -5.82 22.32
C GLU A 97 -3.03 -6.84 21.87
N SER A 98 -3.98 -6.42 21.02
CA SER A 98 -5.00 -7.31 20.45
C SER A 98 -4.38 -8.46 19.65
N TRP A 99 -3.37 -8.17 18.83
CA TRP A 99 -2.68 -9.18 18.04
C TRP A 99 -1.89 -10.17 18.91
N THR A 100 -1.27 -9.71 20.00
CA THR A 100 -0.58 -10.60 20.95
C THR A 100 -1.54 -11.48 21.74
N ALA A 101 -2.72 -10.95 22.09
CA ALA A 101 -3.77 -11.70 22.79
C ALA A 101 -4.45 -12.73 21.89
N SER A 102 -4.66 -12.41 20.61
CA SER A 102 -5.24 -13.32 19.62
C SER A 102 -4.61 -13.12 18.24
N PRO A 103 -3.48 -13.81 17.98
CA PRO A 103 -2.81 -13.73 16.69
C PRO A 103 -3.72 -14.28 15.59
N LYS A 104 -4.15 -13.41 14.68
CA LYS A 104 -4.90 -13.82 13.49
C LYS A 104 -3.91 -14.21 12.40
N PHE A 105 -3.68 -15.50 12.26
CA PHE A 105 -3.03 -16.05 11.08
C PHE A 105 -4.10 -16.30 10.02
N GLY A 106 -3.90 -15.78 8.81
CA GLY A 106 -4.64 -16.27 7.65
C GLY A 106 -4.37 -17.77 7.45
N LYS A 107 -5.16 -18.44 6.61
CA LYS A 107 -4.89 -19.85 6.25
C LYS A 107 -3.42 -19.96 5.81
N PRO A 108 -2.58 -20.78 6.47
CA PRO A 108 -1.21 -20.97 6.05
C PRO A 108 -1.20 -21.64 4.67
N ILE A 109 -0.79 -20.90 3.65
CA ILE A 109 -0.65 -21.46 2.28
C ILE A 109 0.78 -21.99 2.09
N ALA A 110 1.78 -21.37 2.74
CA ALA A 110 3.14 -21.88 2.96
C ALA A 110 3.95 -20.92 3.87
N ILE A 111 5.05 -21.38 4.47
CA ILE A 111 6.09 -20.51 5.05
C ILE A 111 7.12 -20.25 3.94
N ARG A 112 7.35 -18.99 3.54
CA ARG A 112 8.38 -18.65 2.53
C ARG A 112 9.13 -17.36 2.86
N PHE A 113 10.46 -17.46 2.83
CA PHE A 113 11.39 -16.36 2.50
C PHE A 113 11.93 -16.67 1.10
N GLY A 114 11.64 -15.82 0.10
CA GLY A 114 12.03 -16.02 -1.31
C GLY A 114 10.92 -15.68 -2.31
N SER A 115 11.19 -15.85 -3.61
CA SER A 115 10.33 -15.53 -4.79
C SER A 115 8.86 -15.98 -4.74
N GLY A 116 8.47 -16.78 -3.74
CA GLY A 116 7.08 -17.18 -3.48
C GLY A 116 6.23 -16.17 -2.71
N ASN A 117 6.71 -14.95 -2.47
CA ASN A 117 5.93 -13.88 -1.85
C ASN A 117 5.30 -12.93 -2.89
N LYS A 118 5.32 -13.33 -4.18
CA LYS A 118 4.68 -12.64 -5.30
C LYS A 118 3.24 -13.11 -5.40
N PHE A 119 2.29 -12.24 -5.07
CA PHE A 119 0.87 -12.46 -5.30
C PHE A 119 0.31 -11.24 -6.02
N GLU A 120 -0.81 -11.43 -6.68
CA GLU A 120 -1.40 -10.44 -7.55
C GLU A 120 -1.70 -9.12 -6.84
N GLY A 121 -1.20 -8.01 -7.41
CA GLY A 121 -1.38 -6.66 -6.87
C GLY A 121 -0.41 -6.28 -5.74
N LYS A 122 0.58 -7.13 -5.41
CA LYS A 122 1.57 -6.79 -4.40
C LYS A 122 2.53 -5.72 -4.92
N THR A 123 2.61 -4.59 -4.22
CA THR A 123 3.62 -3.56 -4.44
C THR A 123 4.62 -3.56 -3.28
N ILE A 124 5.91 -3.61 -3.58
CA ILE A 124 7.02 -3.50 -2.64
C ILE A 124 7.84 -2.29 -3.06
N LEU A 125 8.25 -1.48 -2.10
CA LEU A 125 9.11 -0.32 -2.33
C LEU A 125 10.45 -0.52 -1.63
N PHE A 126 11.51 -0.14 -2.30
CA PHE A 126 12.88 -0.10 -1.78
C PHE A 126 13.41 1.33 -1.93
N CYS A 127 14.37 1.70 -1.09
CA CYS A 127 15.19 2.87 -1.40
C CYS A 127 16.00 2.54 -2.65
N GLY A 128 15.92 3.41 -3.66
CA GLY A 128 16.72 3.24 -4.87
C GLY A 128 18.20 3.54 -4.61
N VAL A 129 19.03 3.23 -5.60
CA VAL A 129 20.49 3.33 -5.51
C VAL A 129 20.95 4.78 -5.41
N GLU A 130 20.18 5.72 -5.98
CA GLU A 130 20.46 7.15 -5.95
C GLU A 130 19.74 7.84 -4.79
N GLU A 131 20.35 8.90 -4.26
CA GLU A 131 19.76 9.67 -3.17
C GLU A 131 18.42 10.28 -3.61
N GLY A 132 17.34 9.97 -2.87
CA GLY A 132 15.99 10.41 -3.19
C GLY A 132 15.22 9.50 -4.16
N SER A 133 15.86 8.48 -4.74
CA SER A 133 15.21 7.52 -5.63
C SER A 133 14.48 6.40 -4.87
N ILE A 134 13.48 5.79 -5.52
CA ILE A 134 12.68 4.69 -4.97
C ILE A 134 12.56 3.62 -6.05
N ASP A 135 12.98 2.40 -5.74
CA ASP A 135 12.73 1.23 -6.60
C ASP A 135 11.40 0.58 -6.21
N ILE A 136 10.58 0.24 -7.20
CA ILE A 136 9.24 -0.30 -7.00
C ILE A 136 9.11 -1.65 -7.69
N GLU A 137 8.84 -2.70 -6.91
CA GLU A 137 8.48 -4.01 -7.43
C GLU A 137 6.96 -4.20 -7.34
N VAL A 138 6.29 -4.29 -8.48
CA VAL A 138 4.85 -4.60 -8.58
C VAL A 138 4.67 -6.01 -9.15
N CYS A 139 4.00 -6.89 -8.40
CA CYS A 139 3.64 -8.24 -8.85
C CYS A 139 2.24 -8.22 -9.45
N LEU A 140 2.16 -8.44 -10.75
CA LEU A 140 0.92 -8.51 -11.52
C LEU A 140 0.94 -9.74 -12.44
N PHE A 141 -0.24 -10.21 -12.83
CA PHE A 141 -0.43 -11.27 -13.80
C PHE A 141 0.08 -10.76 -15.16
N ALA A 142 0.54 -11.69 -15.99
CA ALA A 142 1.16 -11.36 -17.27
C ALA A 142 0.19 -10.55 -18.16
N GLU A 143 -1.10 -10.84 -18.08
CA GLU A 143 -2.16 -10.13 -18.79
C GLU A 143 -2.29 -8.67 -18.31
N THR A 144 -2.31 -8.44 -16.99
CA THR A 144 -2.38 -7.09 -16.42
C THR A 144 -1.10 -6.31 -16.68
N MET A 145 0.06 -6.97 -16.59
CA MET A 145 1.35 -6.35 -16.89
C MET A 145 1.47 -5.99 -18.38
N GLY A 146 1.00 -6.86 -19.27
CA GLY A 146 0.94 -6.60 -20.70
C GLY A 146 0.00 -5.45 -21.05
N ALA A 147 -1.14 -5.34 -20.35
CA ALA A 147 -2.07 -4.23 -20.53
C ALA A 147 -1.47 -2.89 -20.06
N LEU A 148 -0.77 -2.87 -18.91
CA LEU A 148 -0.07 -1.68 -18.43
C LEU A 148 1.07 -1.25 -19.34
N ALA A 149 1.82 -2.19 -19.93
CA ALA A 149 2.98 -1.88 -20.77
C ALA A 149 2.61 -1.17 -22.09
N ILE A 150 1.35 -1.21 -22.50
CA ILE A 150 0.83 -0.54 -23.70
C ILE A 150 -0.14 0.62 -23.36
N ASP A 151 -0.35 0.89 -22.07
CA ASP A 151 -1.22 1.96 -21.59
C ASP A 151 -0.43 3.28 -21.62
N GLU A 152 -0.82 4.20 -22.49
CA GLU A 152 -0.13 5.48 -22.70
C GLU A 152 -0.11 6.34 -21.43
N GLU A 153 -1.21 6.36 -20.66
CA GLU A 153 -1.30 7.11 -19.40
C GLU A 153 -0.31 6.55 -18.36
N PHE A 154 -0.17 5.23 -18.28
CA PHE A 154 0.81 4.57 -17.40
C PHE A 154 2.25 4.81 -17.84
N MET A 155 2.54 4.70 -19.14
CA MET A 155 3.90 4.85 -19.66
C MET A 155 4.42 6.28 -19.54
N ASP A 156 3.57 7.30 -19.76
CA ASP A 156 3.94 8.71 -19.55
C ASP A 156 4.36 8.98 -18.10
N VAL A 157 3.67 8.38 -17.13
CA VAL A 157 3.97 8.50 -15.70
C VAL A 157 5.33 7.89 -15.34
N LEU A 158 5.73 6.78 -15.97
CA LEU A 158 6.99 6.11 -15.70
C LEU A 158 8.22 6.83 -16.30
N THR A 159 8.00 7.75 -17.24
CA THR A 159 9.07 8.48 -17.93
C THR A 159 9.42 9.84 -17.32
N LEU A 160 8.77 10.24 -16.22
CA LEU A 160 9.03 11.46 -15.44
C LEU A 160 10.12 11.27 -14.40
#